data_AF-A0A951SYI6-F1
#
_entry.id   AF-A0A951SYI6-F1
#
_cell.length_a   1.000
_cell.length_b   1.000
_cell.length_c   1.000
_cell.angle_alpha   90.00
_cell.angle_beta   90.00
_cell.angle_gamma   90.00
#
_symmetry.space_group_name_H-M   'P 1'
#
loop_
_entity.id
_entity.type
_entity.pdbx_description
1 polymer ?
#
loop_
_entity_poly.entity_id
_entity_poly.type
_entity_poly.pdbx_seq_one_letter_code
_entity_poly.pdbx_strand_id
1 'polypeptide(L)'
;IPDANVVKLKRWIDKSNQDRNDTVEKIDDWYLAQFKDSKPEPNARLNSESPAWILDRMSILCLKIYHMKIETERSDASEEHRKKCNDKLAILKEQQADLGQCLDEYVRDILTGKRIMKVYRQMKMYNDESLNPILRQGKDK
;
A
#
# COMPACT_ATOMS: atom_id res chain seq x y z
N ILE A 1 -1.36 -24.94 -16.69
CA ILE A 1 -2.10 -24.85 -15.40
C ILE A 1 -3.57 -25.01 -15.75
N PRO A 2 -4.33 -25.97 -15.18
CA PRO A 2 -5.75 -26.12 -15.52
C PRO A 2 -6.51 -24.83 -15.21
N ASP A 3 -7.43 -24.43 -16.10
CA ASP A 3 -8.14 -23.14 -16.01
C ASP A 3 -8.84 -22.93 -14.64
N ALA A 4 -9.35 -24.00 -14.03
CA ALA A 4 -9.96 -23.96 -12.71
C ALA A 4 -8.98 -23.51 -11.59
N ASN A 5 -7.71 -23.89 -11.68
CA ASN A 5 -6.70 -23.50 -10.69
C ASN A 5 -6.28 -22.03 -10.88
N VAL A 6 -6.22 -21.55 -12.13
CA VAL A 6 -5.96 -20.14 -12.44
C VAL A 6 -7.07 -19.25 -11.90
N VAL A 7 -8.33 -19.64 -12.12
CA VAL A 7 -9.49 -18.90 -11.62
C VAL A 7 -9.51 -18.83 -10.09
N LYS A 8 -9.24 -19.96 -9.40
CA LYS A 8 -9.15 -19.99 -7.93
C LYS A 8 -8.05 -19.06 -7.42
N LEU A 9 -6.86 -19.11 -8.02
CA LEU A 9 -5.75 -18.24 -7.64
C LEU A 9 -6.09 -16.76 -7.85
N LYS A 10 -6.71 -16.41 -8.98
CA LYS A 10 -7.13 -15.03 -9.26
C LYS A 10 -8.12 -14.51 -8.22
N ARG A 11 -9.13 -15.32 -7.85
CA ARG A 11 -10.09 -14.96 -6.79
C ARG A 11 -9.42 -14.73 -5.46
N TRP A 12 -8.44 -15.57 -5.11
CA TRP A 12 -7.68 -15.41 -3.88
C TRP A 12 -6.85 -14.12 -3.87
N ILE A 13 -6.16 -13.82 -4.98
CA ILE A 13 -5.41 -12.56 -5.16
C ILE A 13 -6.34 -11.35 -5.04
N ASP A 14 -7.51 -11.40 -5.69
CA ASP A 14 -8.48 -10.30 -5.64
C ASP A 14 -8.99 -10.05 -4.22
N LYS A 15 -9.29 -11.12 -3.49
CA LYS A 15 -9.68 -11.02 -2.07
C LYS A 15 -8.57 -10.42 -1.23
N SER A 16 -7.34 -10.92 -1.37
CA SER A 16 -6.21 -10.39 -0.61
C SER A 16 -5.94 -8.90 -0.92
N ASN A 17 -6.10 -8.49 -2.18
CA ASN A 17 -5.99 -7.08 -2.57
C ASN A 17 -7.11 -6.22 -1.97
N GLN A 18 -8.32 -6.76 -1.85
CA GLN A 18 -9.43 -6.07 -1.19
C GLN A 18 -9.15 -5.91 0.30
N ASP A 19 -8.76 -6.98 0.99
CA ASP A 19 -8.46 -6.95 2.44
C ASP A 19 -7.34 -5.94 2.76
N ARG A 20 -6.31 -5.86 1.90
CA ARG A 20 -5.24 -4.86 2.01
C ARG A 20 -5.79 -3.44 1.87
N ASN A 21 -6.57 -3.17 0.83
CA ASN A 21 -7.15 -1.84 0.60
C ASN A 21 -8.08 -1.43 1.75
N ASP A 22 -8.93 -2.33 2.24
CA ASP A 22 -9.83 -2.09 3.37
C ASP A 22 -9.03 -1.79 4.66
N THR A 23 -7.89 -2.43 4.83
CA THR A 23 -6.97 -2.17 5.95
C THR A 23 -6.36 -0.78 5.86
N VAL A 24 -5.92 -0.37 4.66
CA VAL A 24 -5.41 1.00 4.42
C VAL A 24 -6.48 2.04 4.76
N GLU A 25 -7.72 1.82 4.32
CA GLU A 25 -8.84 2.71 4.62
C GLU A 25 -9.15 2.83 6.13
N LYS A 26 -9.02 1.74 6.89
CA LYS A 26 -9.16 1.77 8.36
C LYS A 26 -8.03 2.56 9.04
N ILE A 27 -6.81 2.45 8.53
CA ILE A 27 -5.67 3.23 9.04
C ILE A 27 -5.88 4.72 8.73
N ASP A 28 -6.43 5.04 7.56
CA ASP A 28 -6.82 6.40 7.20
C ASP A 28 -7.87 6.97 8.15
N ASP A 29 -8.91 6.19 8.49
CA ASP A 29 -9.91 6.59 9.49
C ASP A 29 -9.29 6.87 10.85
N TRP A 30 -8.34 6.03 11.26
CA TRP A 30 -7.61 6.23 12.51
C TRP A 30 -6.82 7.55 12.48
N TYR A 31 -6.09 7.84 11.41
CA TYR A 31 -5.34 9.10 11.27
C TYR A 31 -6.26 10.33 11.21
N LEU A 32 -7.38 10.27 10.49
CA LEU A 32 -8.37 11.35 10.48
C LEU A 32 -8.87 11.63 11.90
N ALA A 33 -9.13 10.60 12.70
CA ALA A 33 -9.53 10.76 14.09
C ALA A 33 -8.41 11.38 14.95
N GLN A 34 -7.14 11.00 14.73
CA GLN A 34 -6.00 11.60 15.45
C GLN A 34 -5.79 13.08 15.09
N PHE A 35 -6.04 13.45 13.83
CA PHE A 35 -5.77 14.80 13.32
C PHE A 35 -7.00 15.73 13.38
N LYS A 36 -8.11 15.31 14.00
CA LYS A 36 -9.37 16.07 14.04
C LYS A 36 -9.23 17.50 14.58
N ASP A 37 -8.27 17.71 15.50
CA ASP A 37 -8.04 19.00 16.16
C ASP A 37 -6.96 19.84 15.46
N SER A 38 -6.30 19.29 14.43
CA SER A 38 -5.34 20.02 13.61
C SER A 38 -6.06 21.07 12.77
N LYS A 39 -5.55 22.31 12.78
CA LYS A 39 -6.11 23.42 12.01
C LYS A 39 -5.16 23.75 10.86
N PRO A 40 -5.56 23.52 9.61
CA PRO A 40 -4.74 23.89 8.46
C PRO A 40 -4.47 25.39 8.41
N GLU A 41 -3.23 25.77 8.12
CA GLU A 41 -2.85 27.14 7.80
C GLU A 41 -3.48 27.56 6.45
N PRO A 42 -3.70 28.87 6.19
CA PRO A 42 -4.29 29.33 4.93
C PRO A 42 -3.54 28.89 3.66
N ASN A 43 -2.24 28.63 3.78
CA ASN A 43 -1.33 28.18 2.72
C ASN A 43 -0.96 26.68 2.85
N ALA A 44 -1.70 25.91 3.65
CA ALA A 44 -1.46 24.49 3.83
C ALA A 44 -1.54 23.74 2.50
N ARG A 45 -0.58 22.85 2.26
CA ARG A 45 -0.48 22.12 1.00
C ARG A 45 -1.22 20.79 1.06
N LEU A 46 -1.85 20.41 -0.05
CA LEU A 46 -2.43 19.09 -0.20
C LEU A 46 -1.37 18.09 -0.66
N ASN A 47 -1.40 16.90 -0.08
CA ASN A 47 -0.64 15.76 -0.57
C ASN A 47 -1.57 14.78 -1.32
N SER A 48 -1.04 14.14 -2.36
CA SER A 48 -1.81 13.16 -3.16
C SER A 48 -2.04 11.85 -2.42
N GLU A 49 -1.10 11.44 -1.57
CA GLU A 49 -1.19 10.23 -0.77
C GLU A 49 -1.52 10.57 0.69
N SER A 50 -2.22 9.66 1.36
CA SER A 50 -2.41 9.69 2.81
C SER A 50 -1.26 8.96 3.54
N PRO A 51 -1.11 9.16 4.86
CA PRO A 51 -0.15 8.37 5.65
C PRO A 51 -0.36 6.85 5.51
N ALA A 52 -1.62 6.39 5.41
CA ALA A 52 -1.91 4.96 5.25
C ALA A 52 -1.41 4.39 3.92
N TRP A 53 -1.53 5.15 2.81
CA TRP A 53 -1.01 4.73 1.51
C TRP A 53 0.53 4.69 1.46
N ILE A 54 1.20 5.58 2.20
CA ILE A 54 2.65 5.52 2.38
C ILE A 54 3.04 4.24 3.14
N LEU A 55 2.30 3.89 4.19
CA LEU A 55 2.50 2.64 4.94
C LEU A 55 2.24 1.39 4.07
N ASP A 56 1.23 1.41 3.20
CA ASP A 56 0.98 0.32 2.23
C ASP A 56 2.20 0.07 1.34
N ARG A 57 2.73 1.14 0.74
CA ARG A 57 3.95 1.07 -0.09
C ARG A 57 5.15 0.57 0.72
N MET A 58 5.29 1.02 1.97
CA MET A 58 6.33 0.57 2.88
C MET A 58 6.23 -0.92 3.18
N SER A 59 5.02 -1.46 3.36
CA SER A 59 4.79 -2.88 3.62
C SER A 59 5.28 -3.76 2.45
N ILE A 60 5.00 -3.35 1.21
CA ILE A 60 5.49 -4.03 0.00
C ILE A 60 7.01 -3.96 -0.07
N LEU A 61 7.59 -2.82 0.30
CA LEU A 61 9.04 -2.65 0.30
C LEU A 61 9.70 -3.57 1.33
N CYS A 62 9.13 -3.72 2.53
CA CYS A 62 9.59 -4.67 3.53
C CYS A 62 9.61 -6.12 2.99
N LEU A 63 8.57 -6.54 2.26
CA LEU A 63 8.54 -7.86 1.62
C LEU A 63 9.64 -8.01 0.56
N LYS A 64 9.88 -6.98 -0.26
CA LYS A 64 10.97 -6.98 -1.24
C LYS A 64 12.34 -7.08 -0.55
N ILE A 65 12.57 -6.33 0.52
CA ILE A 65 13.81 -6.37 1.31
C ILE A 65 14.01 -7.76 1.90
N TYR A 66 12.97 -8.36 2.48
CA TYR A 66 13.04 -9.70 3.06
C TYR A 66 13.47 -10.74 2.03
N HIS A 67 12.81 -10.80 0.89
CA HIS A 67 13.17 -11.77 -0.15
C HIS A 67 14.51 -11.46 -0.83
N MET A 68 14.85 -10.19 -1.02
CA MET A 68 16.16 -9.82 -1.55
C MET A 68 17.27 -10.23 -0.59
N LYS A 69 17.07 -10.12 0.72
CA LYS A 69 18.03 -10.58 1.73
C LYS A 69 18.27 -12.09 1.63
N ILE A 70 17.21 -12.89 1.47
CA ILE A 70 17.35 -14.35 1.25
C ILE A 70 18.22 -14.62 0.02
N GLU A 71 18.01 -13.91 -1.08
CA GLU A 71 18.82 -14.08 -2.31
C GLU A 71 20.29 -13.68 -2.11
N THR A 72 20.58 -12.68 -1.27
CA THR A 72 21.96 -12.31 -0.92
C THR A 72 22.67 -13.38 -0.09
N GLU A 73 21.92 -14.16 0.69
CA GLU A 73 22.41 -15.19 1.61
C GLU A 73 22.42 -16.59 0.97
N ARG A 74 21.95 -16.72 -0.27
CA ARG A 74 21.80 -18.01 -0.96
C ARG A 74 23.18 -18.64 -1.22
N SER A 75 23.41 -19.82 -0.64
CA SER A 75 24.72 -20.49 -0.64
C SER A 75 25.11 -21.12 -1.98
N ASP A 76 24.12 -21.46 -2.82
CA ASP A 76 24.32 -22.06 -4.15
C ASP A 76 24.49 -21.01 -5.27
N ALA A 77 24.42 -19.71 -4.93
CA ALA A 77 24.53 -18.62 -5.88
C ALA A 77 26.00 -18.22 -6.13
N SER A 78 26.29 -17.78 -7.36
CA SER A 78 27.59 -17.22 -7.69
C SER A 78 27.87 -15.94 -6.90
N GLU A 79 29.15 -15.63 -6.69
CA GLU A 79 29.56 -14.38 -6.04
C GLU A 79 29.06 -13.15 -6.80
N GLU A 80 29.10 -13.18 -8.13
CA GLU A 80 28.56 -12.08 -8.96
C GLU A 80 27.05 -11.88 -8.75
N HIS A 81 26.28 -12.96 -8.63
CA HIS A 81 24.85 -12.89 -8.34
C HIS A 81 24.60 -12.28 -6.95
N ARG A 82 25.30 -12.77 -5.92
CA ARG A 82 25.20 -12.23 -4.56
C ARG A 82 25.58 -10.76 -4.51
N LYS A 83 26.60 -10.33 -5.23
CA LYS A 83 26.96 -8.91 -5.34
C LYS A 83 25.83 -8.08 -5.96
N LYS A 84 25.28 -8.51 -7.10
CA LYS A 84 24.14 -7.85 -7.76
C LYS A 84 22.91 -7.76 -6.85
N CYS A 85 22.62 -8.80 -6.07
CA CYS A 85 21.53 -8.80 -5.10
C CYS A 85 21.80 -7.87 -3.91
N ASN A 86 23.05 -7.77 -3.44
CA ASN A 86 23.44 -6.83 -2.39
C ASN A 86 23.31 -5.37 -2.84
N ASP A 87 23.73 -5.07 -4.08
CA ASP A 87 23.59 -3.73 -4.68
C ASP A 87 22.10 -3.34 -4.75
N LYS A 88 21.20 -4.27 -5.14
CA LYS A 88 19.75 -4.07 -5.12
C LYS A 88 19.19 -3.93 -3.71
N LEU A 89 19.65 -4.73 -2.75
CA LEU A 89 19.22 -4.67 -1.36
C LEU A 89 19.55 -3.31 -0.73
N ALA A 90 20.70 -2.74 -1.05
CA ALA A 90 21.09 -1.41 -0.59
C ALA A 90 20.08 -0.35 -1.06
N ILE A 91 19.73 -0.35 -2.36
CA ILE A 91 18.73 0.57 -2.93
C ILE A 91 17.36 0.39 -2.25
N LEU A 92 16.92 -0.85 -2.00
CA LEU A 92 15.63 -1.09 -1.33
C LEU A 92 15.62 -0.54 0.11
N LYS A 93 16.74 -0.65 0.83
CA LYS A 93 16.88 -0.10 2.19
C LYS A 93 16.91 1.42 2.19
N GLU A 94 17.57 2.03 1.21
CA GLU A 94 17.55 3.50 1.02
C GLU A 94 16.12 3.99 0.77
N GLN A 95 15.40 3.35 -0.16
CA GLN A 95 13.98 3.66 -0.41
C GLN A 95 13.12 3.52 0.86
N GLN A 96 13.44 2.59 1.75
CA GLN A 96 12.69 2.39 3.00
C GLN A 96 12.97 3.53 3.99
N ALA A 97 14.23 3.93 4.11
CA ALA A 97 14.63 5.05 4.96
C ALA A 97 14.00 6.35 4.49
N ASP A 98 14.08 6.65 3.19
CA ASP A 98 13.50 7.85 2.58
C ASP A 98 11.98 7.91 2.78
N LEU A 99 11.29 6.78 2.56
CA LEU A 99 9.85 6.70 2.75
C LEU A 99 9.46 6.89 4.23
N GLY A 100 10.27 6.38 5.17
CA GLY A 100 10.11 6.61 6.60
C GLY A 100 10.24 8.08 6.96
N GLN A 101 11.29 8.75 6.47
CA GLN A 101 11.48 10.18 6.68
C GLN A 101 10.33 10.99 6.09
N CYS A 102 9.88 10.67 4.87
CA CYS A 102 8.76 11.35 4.23
C CYS A 102 7.46 11.19 5.03
N LEU A 103 7.22 10.02 5.63
CA LEU A 103 6.07 9.77 6.48
C LEU A 103 6.13 10.63 7.76
N ASP A 104 7.28 10.65 8.44
CA ASP A 104 7.48 11.43 9.66
C ASP A 104 7.28 12.93 9.41
N GLU A 105 7.87 13.45 8.32
CA GLU A 105 7.69 14.83 7.90
C GLU A 105 6.22 15.13 7.54
N TYR A 106 5.55 14.21 6.84
CA TYR A 106 4.17 14.41 6.45
C TYR A 106 3.24 14.45 7.68
N VAL A 107 3.39 13.53 8.62
CA VAL A 107 2.61 13.51 9.87
C VAL A 107 2.86 14.78 10.68
N ARG A 108 4.12 15.22 10.81
CA ARG A 108 4.46 16.47 11.50
C ARG A 108 3.84 17.69 10.81
N ASP A 109 3.88 17.75 9.48
CA ASP A 109 3.30 18.84 8.70
C ASP A 109 1.77 18.88 8.86
N ILE A 110 1.09 17.74 8.94
CA ILE A 110 -0.36 17.70 9.23
C ILE A 110 -0.64 18.23 10.64
N LEU A 111 0.09 17.74 11.64
CA LEU A 111 -0.09 18.16 13.04
C LEU A 111 0.15 19.66 13.25
N THR A 112 1.08 20.24 12.49
CA THR A 112 1.41 21.67 12.55
C THR A 112 0.58 22.53 11.59
N GLY A 113 -0.39 21.93 10.87
CA GLY A 113 -1.28 22.64 9.96
C GLY A 113 -0.67 23.03 8.61
N LYS A 114 0.59 22.65 8.33
CA LYS A 114 1.29 22.94 7.06
C LYS A 114 0.84 22.07 5.89
N ARG A 115 0.25 20.91 6.18
CA ARG A 115 -0.34 20.01 5.17
C ARG A 115 -1.74 19.56 5.54
N ILE A 116 -2.53 19.29 4.52
CA ILE A 116 -3.89 18.78 4.64
C ILE A 116 -3.88 17.31 4.25
N MET A 117 -4.38 16.45 5.14
CA MET A 117 -4.72 15.08 4.81
C MET A 117 -6.11 15.04 4.18
N LYS A 118 -6.21 14.42 3.01
CA LYS A 118 -7.50 14.13 2.36
C LYS A 118 -7.54 12.67 1.96
N VAL A 119 -8.64 12.01 2.30
CA VAL A 119 -8.83 10.58 2.03
C VAL A 119 -9.82 10.40 0.90
N TYR A 120 -9.48 9.53 -0.05
CA TYR A 120 -10.36 9.08 -1.12
C TYR A 120 -10.62 7.58 -0.94
N ARG A 121 -11.89 7.19 -0.93
CA ARG A 121 -12.31 5.79 -0.80
C ARG A 121 -12.36 5.10 -2.15
N GLN A 122 -12.20 3.78 -2.16
CA GLN A 122 -12.31 2.99 -3.36
C GLN A 122 -13.73 3.07 -3.96
N MET A 123 -13.82 3.36 -5.27
CA MET A 123 -15.08 3.46 -6.01
C MET A 123 -15.32 2.23 -6.91
N LYS A 124 -14.86 1.04 -6.50
CA LYS A 124 -14.91 -0.16 -7.36
C LYS A 124 -16.35 -0.69 -7.50
N MET A 125 -16.95 -0.47 -8.67
CA MET A 125 -18.32 -0.91 -8.98
C MET A 125 -18.47 -2.43 -9.15
N TYR A 126 -17.41 -3.14 -9.56
CA TYR A 126 -17.53 -4.54 -10.01
C TYR A 126 -17.72 -5.55 -8.87
N ASN A 127 -17.34 -5.19 -7.65
CA ASN A 127 -17.52 -6.05 -6.47
C ASN A 127 -18.79 -5.71 -5.70
N ASP A 128 -19.46 -4.61 -6.05
CA ASP A 128 -20.71 -4.17 -5.44
C ASP A 128 -21.88 -4.77 -6.24
N GLU A 129 -22.65 -5.65 -5.61
CA GLU A 129 -23.83 -6.28 -6.22
C GLU A 129 -24.87 -5.24 -6.69
N SER A 130 -24.95 -4.09 -6.01
CA SER A 130 -25.87 -3.01 -6.35
C SER A 130 -25.38 -2.16 -7.52
N LEU A 131 -24.09 -2.27 -7.92
CA LEU A 131 -23.49 -1.50 -9.01
C LEU A 131 -23.10 -2.35 -10.22
N ASN A 132 -22.76 -3.63 -10.03
CA ASN A 132 -22.36 -4.54 -11.11
C ASN A 132 -23.58 -5.19 -11.83
N PRO A 133 -23.86 -4.86 -13.10
CA PRO A 133 -25.00 -5.39 -13.84
C PRO A 133 -24.99 -6.92 -13.97
N ILE A 134 -23.80 -7.54 -14.02
CA ILE A 134 -23.63 -8.99 -14.15
C ILE A 134 -24.02 -9.69 -12.85
N LEU A 135 -23.74 -9.09 -11.69
CA LEU A 135 -24.15 -9.62 -10.39
C LEU A 135 -25.64 -9.39 -10.12
N ARG A 136 -26.22 -8.27 -10.59
CA ARG A 136 -27.67 -8.02 -10.50
C ARG A 136 -28.49 -9.04 -11.28
N GLN A 137 -28.07 -9.38 -12.50
CA GLN A 137 -28.78 -10.35 -13.36
C GLN A 137 -28.84 -11.78 -12.79
N GLY A 138 -28.05 -12.09 -11.74
CA GLY A 138 -28.11 -13.37 -11.03
C GLY A 138 -29.22 -13.49 -9.98
N LYS A 139 -29.98 -12.42 -9.69
CA LYS A 139 -31.09 -12.44 -8.70
C LYS A 139 -32.49 -12.43 -9.32
N ASP A 140 -32.62 -12.15 -10.62
CA ASP A 140 -33.90 -12.07 -11.34
C ASP A 140 -34.20 -13.31 -12.20
N LYS A 141 -33.67 -14.49 -11.84
CA LYS A 141 -34.00 -15.77 -12.47
C LYS A 141 -34.34 -16.84 -11.45
#